data_AF-A0A8J3Q544-F1
#
_entry.id   AF-A0A8J3Q544-F1
#
_cell.length_a   1.000
_cell.length_b   1.000
_cell.length_c   1.000
_cell.angle_alpha   90.00
_cell.angle_beta   90.00
_cell.angle_gamma   90.00
#
_symmetry.space_group_name_H-M   'P 1'
#
loop_
_entity.id
_entity.type
_entity.pdbx_description
1 polymer ?
#
loop_
_entity_poly.entity_id
_entity_poly.type
_entity_poly.pdbx_seq_one_letter_code
_entity_poly.pdbx_strand_id
1 'polypeptide(L)'
;MVAADTQPRGAGWHSRSPPGRGRPVQVTFRYSSGRPTSQAFTIEFRSGSATGALLASPGLLGTGDWRTYHEITYNVDSGPTATASIAVVFRAGDGSDIADLDWIRFS
;
A
#
# COMPACT_ATOMS: atom_id res chain seq x y z
N MET A 1 -41.93 -16.51 8.92
CA MET A 1 -42.15 -15.07 8.71
C MET A 1 -40.84 -14.37 9.01
N VAL A 2 -40.30 -13.63 8.05
CA VAL A 2 -39.13 -12.75 8.17
C VAL A 2 -39.48 -11.53 9.04
N ALA A 3 -38.53 -11.07 9.87
CA ALA A 3 -38.25 -9.67 10.26
C ALA A 3 -37.40 -9.67 11.56
N ALA A 4 -36.46 -8.79 11.84
CA ALA A 4 -35.70 -7.79 11.07
C ALA A 4 -34.54 -7.35 11.98
N ASP A 5 -33.41 -7.02 11.37
CA ASP A 5 -32.28 -6.30 11.98
C ASP A 5 -32.69 -4.84 12.28
N THR A 6 -32.31 -4.31 13.45
CA THR A 6 -32.13 -2.86 13.69
C THR A 6 -31.20 -2.61 14.91
N GLN A 7 -30.06 -1.92 14.66
CA GLN A 7 -28.91 -1.63 15.56
C GLN A 7 -29.16 -0.58 16.69
N PRO A 8 -28.18 -0.30 17.60
CA PRO A 8 -27.19 0.74 17.28
C PRO A 8 -25.71 0.41 17.58
N ARG A 9 -24.86 1.16 16.88
CA ARG A 9 -23.41 1.09 16.73
C ARG A 9 -22.68 1.50 18.02
N GLY A 10 -22.26 0.52 18.81
CA GLY A 10 -21.52 0.73 20.06
C GLY A 10 -20.26 -0.12 20.18
N ALA A 11 -19.63 -0.49 19.06
CA ALA A 11 -18.35 -1.19 19.09
C ALA A 11 -17.26 -0.21 19.54
N GLY A 12 -16.85 -0.31 20.81
CA GLY A 12 -15.61 0.29 21.28
C GLY A 12 -14.46 -0.19 20.42
N TRP A 13 -13.60 0.73 19.99
CA TRP A 13 -12.37 0.39 19.29
C TRP A 13 -11.49 -0.44 20.23
N HIS A 14 -11.47 -1.76 20.04
CA HIS A 14 -10.47 -2.62 20.65
C HIS A 14 -9.37 -2.89 19.62
N SER A 15 -8.33 -2.07 19.60
CA SER A 15 -7.08 -2.45 18.95
C SER A 15 -6.43 -3.56 19.77
N ARG A 16 -6.69 -4.81 19.40
CA ARG A 16 -5.94 -5.96 19.93
C ARG A 16 -4.82 -6.25 18.94
N SER A 17 -3.59 -5.88 19.30
CA SER A 17 -2.42 -6.37 18.57
C SER A 17 -2.31 -7.89 18.81
N PRO A 18 -2.32 -8.73 17.75
CA PRO A 18 -2.05 -10.15 17.90
C PRO A 18 -0.67 -10.37 18.53
N PRO A 19 -0.52 -11.34 19.44
CA PRO A 19 0.78 -11.68 20.02
C PRO A 19 1.69 -12.19 18.90
N GLY A 20 2.82 -11.51 18.69
CA GLY A 20 3.83 -11.85 17.69
C GLY A 20 4.09 -10.81 16.60
N ARG A 21 3.38 -9.66 16.58
CA ARG A 21 3.76 -8.57 15.67
C ARG A 21 5.14 -8.03 16.07
N GLY A 22 6.15 -8.36 15.27
CA GLY A 22 7.36 -7.54 15.19
C GLY A 22 6.97 -6.08 15.01
N ARG A 23 7.90 -5.17 15.32
CA ARG A 23 7.69 -3.71 15.15
C ARG A 23 6.95 -3.44 13.83
N PRO A 24 5.95 -2.52 13.79
CA PRO A 24 5.25 -2.21 12.55
C PRO A 24 6.29 -1.88 11.49
N VAL A 25 6.38 -2.73 10.46
CA VAL A 25 7.28 -2.46 9.35
C VAL A 25 6.57 -1.42 8.50
N GLN A 26 7.24 -0.31 8.22
CA GLN A 26 6.76 0.71 7.31
C GLN A 26 7.60 0.67 6.04
N VAL A 27 6.97 0.99 4.92
CA VAL A 27 7.66 1.30 3.68
C VAL A 27 7.50 2.79 3.41
N THR A 28 8.63 3.49 3.29
CA THR A 28 8.67 4.87 2.83
C THR A 28 9.29 4.88 1.46
N PHE A 29 8.69 5.59 0.51
CA PHE A 29 9.26 5.71 -0.83
C PHE A 29 8.93 7.06 -1.46
N ARG A 30 9.77 7.44 -2.42
CA ARG A 30 9.62 8.66 -3.20
C ARG A 30 9.31 8.32 -4.65
N TYR A 31 8.26 8.92 -5.19
CA TYR A 31 7.77 8.66 -6.54
C TYR A 31 7.37 9.96 -7.25
N SER A 32 7.36 9.94 -8.58
CA SER A 32 6.70 10.94 -9.42
C SER A 32 5.81 10.25 -10.44
N SER A 33 4.81 10.95 -10.96
CA SER A 33 3.90 10.41 -11.97
C SER A 33 3.31 11.55 -12.79
N GLY A 34 3.53 11.51 -14.11
CA GLY A 34 2.94 12.47 -15.05
C GLY A 34 1.44 12.30 -15.26
N ARG A 35 0.81 11.34 -14.57
CA ARG A 35 -0.64 11.14 -14.60
C ARG A 35 -1.36 12.33 -13.92
N PRO A 36 -2.62 12.63 -14.30
CA PRO A 36 -3.42 13.64 -13.61
C PRO A 36 -3.50 13.39 -12.10
N THR A 37 -3.54 14.45 -11.31
CA THR A 37 -3.61 14.36 -9.84
C THR A 37 -4.92 13.76 -9.32
N SER A 38 -5.90 13.53 -10.18
CA SER A 38 -7.14 12.82 -9.88
C SER A 38 -7.12 11.35 -10.30
N GLN A 39 -6.06 10.88 -10.97
CA GLN A 39 -5.97 9.53 -11.48
C GLN A 39 -5.23 8.62 -10.51
N ALA A 40 -5.92 7.59 -10.03
CA ALA A 40 -5.38 6.64 -9.06
C ALA A 40 -4.58 5.52 -9.71
N PHE A 41 -3.57 5.05 -8.99
CA PHE A 41 -2.79 3.85 -9.29
C PHE A 41 -2.27 3.24 -7.98
N THR A 42 -1.63 2.08 -8.04
CA THR A 42 -0.94 1.49 -6.88
C THR A 42 0.49 1.12 -7.21
N ILE A 43 1.34 1.18 -6.18
CA ILE A 43 2.67 0.56 -6.16
C ILE A 43 2.60 -0.53 -5.08
N GLU A 44 2.47 -1.78 -5.51
CA GLU A 44 2.38 -2.93 -4.64
C GLU A 44 3.79 -3.40 -4.25
N PHE A 45 3.96 -3.74 -2.97
CA PHE A 45 5.14 -4.43 -2.46
C PHE A 45 4.78 -5.87 -2.15
N ARG A 46 5.47 -6.82 -2.78
CA ARG A 46 5.17 -8.26 -2.70
C ARG A 46 6.39 -9.07 -2.28
N SER A 47 6.15 -10.16 -1.55
CA SER A 47 7.22 -11.08 -1.17
C SER A 47 7.62 -12.00 -2.32
N GLY A 48 8.91 -12.05 -2.63
CA GLY A 48 9.52 -13.00 -3.57
C GLY A 48 9.33 -12.68 -5.05
N SER A 49 8.09 -12.50 -5.50
CA SER A 49 7.74 -12.35 -6.92
C SER A 49 6.59 -11.37 -7.14
N ALA A 50 6.35 -10.99 -8.42
CA ALA A 50 5.25 -10.11 -8.80
C ALA A 50 3.85 -10.68 -8.53
N THR A 51 3.75 -11.99 -8.28
CA THR A 51 2.50 -12.68 -7.90
C THR A 51 2.51 -13.18 -6.45
N GLY A 52 3.59 -12.94 -5.70
CA GLY A 52 3.73 -13.37 -4.32
C GLY A 52 2.81 -12.62 -3.35
N ALA A 53 2.91 -12.97 -2.07
CA ALA A 53 2.06 -12.40 -1.02
C ALA A 53 2.17 -10.86 -0.98
N LEU A 54 1.02 -10.18 -0.92
CA LEU A 54 0.94 -8.73 -0.85
C LEU A 54 1.32 -8.26 0.56
N LEU A 55 2.31 -7.38 0.64
CA LEU A 55 2.84 -6.83 1.89
C LEU A 55 2.31 -5.42 2.14
N ALA A 56 2.22 -4.62 1.07
CA ALA A 56 1.65 -3.27 1.08
C ALA A 56 1.09 -2.92 -0.30
N SER A 57 0.01 -2.13 -0.33
CA SER A 57 -0.62 -1.62 -1.56
C SER A 57 -1.16 -0.20 -1.36
N PRO A 58 -0.29 0.80 -1.17
CA PRO A 58 -0.71 2.20 -1.13
C PRO A 58 -1.48 2.58 -2.39
N GLY A 59 -2.67 3.18 -2.19
CA GLY A 59 -3.37 3.92 -3.23
C GLY A 59 -2.72 5.27 -3.42
N LEU A 60 -2.26 5.55 -4.63
CA LEU A 60 -1.55 6.77 -4.98
C LEU A 60 -2.32 7.54 -6.04
N LEU A 61 -2.06 8.84 -6.10
CA LEU A 61 -2.52 9.71 -7.18
C LEU A 61 -1.33 10.20 -7.99
N GLY A 62 -1.58 10.56 -9.24
CA GLY A 62 -0.60 11.25 -10.07
C GLY A 62 -0.02 12.48 -9.39
N THR A 63 1.24 12.81 -9.64
CA THR A 63 1.87 14.03 -9.11
C THR A 63 1.74 15.21 -10.07
N GLY A 64 1.18 14.98 -11.26
CA GLY A 64 0.93 15.99 -12.29
C GLY A 64 2.14 16.28 -13.19
N ASP A 65 3.34 15.81 -12.84
CA ASP A 65 4.56 15.97 -13.64
C ASP A 65 5.62 14.91 -13.26
N TRP A 66 6.35 14.38 -14.25
CA TRP A 66 7.39 13.35 -14.07
C TRP A 66 8.59 13.81 -13.21
N ARG A 67 8.76 15.12 -12.99
CA ARG A 67 9.81 15.71 -12.14
C ARG A 67 9.28 16.21 -10.80
N THR A 68 7.98 16.15 -10.56
CA THR A 68 7.38 16.47 -9.26
C THR A 68 7.29 15.22 -8.43
N TYR A 69 8.16 15.11 -7.42
CA TYR A 69 8.22 13.94 -6.55
C TYR A 69 7.44 14.14 -5.25
N HIS A 70 6.77 13.10 -4.80
CA HIS A 70 6.13 13.00 -3.50
C HIS A 70 6.73 11.83 -2.71
N GLU A 71 6.80 12.02 -1.39
CA GLU A 71 7.20 10.99 -0.44
C GLU A 71 5.97 10.50 0.30
N ILE A 72 5.83 9.19 0.45
CA ILE A 72 4.76 8.58 1.22
C ILE A 72 5.30 7.48 2.12
N THR A 73 4.75 7.40 3.32
CA THR A 73 4.96 6.29 4.26
C THR A 73 3.69 5.46 4.33
N TYR A 74 3.81 4.14 4.20
CA TYR A 74 2.70 3.20 4.29
C TYR A 74 3.03 2.05 5.24
N ASN A 75 2.04 1.58 6.00
CA ASN A 75 2.23 0.46 6.90
C ASN A 75 2.23 -0.86 6.12
N VAL A 76 3.18 -1.74 6.42
CA VAL A 76 3.20 -3.11 5.88
C VAL A 76 2.28 -3.97 6.73
N ASP A 77 1.27 -4.56 6.09
CA ASP A 77 0.21 -5.30 6.77
C ASP A 77 0.73 -6.61 7.37
N SER A 78 1.66 -7.26 6.67
CA SER A 78 2.27 -8.54 7.06
C SER A 78 3.73 -8.64 6.57
N GLY A 79 4.67 -8.08 7.33
CA GLY A 79 6.10 -8.17 7.00
C GLY A 79 6.61 -9.62 6.97
N PRO A 80 7.62 -9.94 6.14
CA PRO A 80 8.23 -11.27 6.11
C PRO A 80 8.94 -11.58 7.44
N THR A 81 8.81 -12.82 7.92
CA THR A 81 9.41 -13.29 9.19
C THR A 81 10.87 -13.74 9.04
N ALA A 82 11.36 -13.82 7.81
CA ALA A 82 12.74 -14.14 7.44
C ALA A 82 13.20 -13.20 6.32
N THR A 83 14.48 -13.29 5.96
CA THR A 83 15.00 -12.55 4.80
C THR A 83 14.19 -12.92 3.56
N ALA A 84 13.67 -11.92 2.86
CA ALA A 84 12.85 -12.10 1.68
C ALA A 84 13.22 -11.09 0.60
N SER A 85 13.22 -11.53 -0.65
CA SER A 85 13.23 -10.61 -1.79
C SER A 85 11.90 -9.87 -1.86
N ILE A 86 11.92 -8.62 -2.32
CA ILE A 86 10.72 -7.81 -2.50
C ILE A 86 10.55 -7.50 -3.99
N ALA A 87 9.37 -7.80 -4.53
CA ALA A 87 8.96 -7.36 -5.85
C ALA A 87 8.13 -6.08 -5.71
N VAL A 88 8.46 -5.07 -6.52
CA VAL A 88 7.71 -3.82 -6.62
C VAL A 88 6.88 -3.87 -7.91
N VAL A 89 5.56 -3.76 -7.79
CA VAL A 89 4.64 -3.93 -8.91
C VAL A 89 3.75 -2.71 -9.07
N PHE A 90 3.87 -2.05 -10.22
CA PHE A 90 3.06 -0.89 -10.58
C PHE A 90 1.74 -1.37 -11.22
N ARG A 91 0.60 -0.82 -10.79
CA ARG A 91 -0.71 -1.19 -11.33
C ARG A 91 -1.55 0.04 -11.64
N ALA A 92 -2.11 0.05 -12.84
CA ALA A 92 -3.11 1.01 -13.29
C ALA A 92 -4.07 0.34 -14.27
N GLY A 93 -5.27 0.90 -14.46
CA GLY A 93 -6.34 0.29 -15.25
C GLY A 93 -6.30 0.57 -16.76
N ASP A 94 -5.33 1.35 -17.25
CA ASP A 94 -5.40 1.97 -18.60
C ASP A 94 -4.16 1.74 -19.48
N GLY A 95 -3.19 0.94 -19.04
CA GLY A 95 -2.00 0.58 -19.84
C GLY A 95 -1.01 1.71 -20.11
N SER A 96 -1.19 2.89 -19.50
CA SER A 96 -0.27 4.02 -19.62
C SER A 96 0.90 3.92 -18.62
N ASP A 97 1.96 4.70 -18.86
CA ASP A 97 3.07 4.86 -17.92
C ASP A 97 2.56 5.27 -16.53
N ILE A 98 3.12 4.67 -15.49
CA ILE A 98 2.54 4.74 -14.14
C ILE A 98 3.28 5.75 -13.27
N ALA A 99 4.55 5.50 -12.95
CA ALA A 99 5.33 6.33 -12.05
C ALA A 99 6.82 6.07 -12.24
N ASP A 100 7.64 7.09 -11.96
CA ASP A 100 9.05 6.90 -11.66
C ASP A 100 9.21 6.65 -10.15
N LEU A 101 10.15 5.79 -9.80
CA LEU A 101 10.50 5.48 -8.41
C LEU A 101 11.96 5.90 -8.16
N ASP A 102 12.17 6.74 -7.16
CA ASP A 102 13.49 7.29 -6.84
C ASP A 102 14.19 6.44 -5.77
N TRP A 103 13.58 6.35 -4.58
CA TRP A 103 14.12 5.53 -3.49
C TRP A 103 13.03 4.88 -2.66
N ILE A 104 13.42 3.82 -1.95
CA ILE A 104 12.58 3.03 -1.04
C ILE A 104 13.37 2.77 0.25
N ARG A 105 12.69 2.85 1.39
CA ARG A 105 13.22 2.52 2.71
C ARG A 105 12.20 1.69 3.49
N PHE A 106 12.68 0.67 4.20
CA PHE A 106 11.91 -0.09 5.18
C PHE A 106 12.38 0.26 6.59
N SER A 107 11.46 0.35 7.56
CA SER A 107 11.75 0.70 8.97
C SER A 107 10.84 0.00 9.96
#